data_AF-A0A9D9QXD1-F1
#
_entry.id   AF-A0A9D9QXD1-F1
#
_cell.length_a   1.000
_cell.length_b   1.000
_cell.length_c   1.000
_cell.angle_alpha   90.00
_cell.angle_beta   90.00
_cell.angle_gamma   90.00
#
_symmetry.space_group_name_H-M   'P 1'
#
loop_
_entity.id
_entity.type
_entity.pdbx_description
1 polymer ?
#
loop_
_entity_poly.entity_id
_entity_poly.type
_entity_poly.pdbx_seq_one_letter_code
_entity_poly.pdbx_strand_id
1 'polypeptide(L)'
;MYTNRKFKIATASIIAVAATVIGHNAFAHTVMETPTITEGVRVSNNVVVGHGCGERNVIGTSVVFPDGEDSTITVDGQPHTGVLVDFVQNWGNLNQKVYSKAVFTFQGEKVDANGNVSGFWAGGGDSLPHDMTGFIPFRTSAAIIEPESCAASVKFHVSIVDICAITPISGFSDETINRWTLSGLGTPYDRVGEDGAASLTITRTSALPDSCGGVGQVVEVKPSAAQINRDMPIILDGNQVWPQ
;
A
#
# COMPACT_ATOMS: atom_id res chain seq x y z
N MET A 1 -57.28 -40.84 -7.50
CA MET A 1 -55.97 -41.06 -8.16
C MET A 1 -55.75 -39.86 -9.08
N TYR A 2 -54.58 -39.21 -9.01
CA TYR A 2 -54.30 -37.81 -9.41
C TYR A 2 -55.02 -36.80 -8.49
N THR A 3 -54.38 -35.81 -7.87
CA THR A 3 -53.38 -34.87 -8.41
C THR A 3 -52.68 -34.21 -7.23
N ASN A 4 -51.36 -34.30 -7.07
CA ASN A 4 -50.57 -33.42 -6.16
C ASN A 4 -49.06 -33.58 -6.38
N ARG A 5 -48.60 -33.33 -7.62
CA ARG A 5 -47.17 -33.37 -7.97
C ARG A 5 -46.69 -32.17 -8.79
N LYS A 6 -47.38 -31.02 -8.70
CA LYS A 6 -47.01 -29.80 -9.44
C LYS A 6 -46.66 -28.59 -8.56
N PHE A 7 -46.79 -28.67 -7.24
CA PHE A 7 -46.65 -27.50 -6.35
C PHE A 7 -45.35 -27.47 -5.52
N LYS A 8 -44.33 -28.27 -5.84
CA LYS A 8 -43.06 -28.28 -5.09
C LYS A 8 -41.80 -27.96 -5.90
N ILE A 9 -41.93 -27.59 -7.17
CA ILE A 9 -40.76 -27.30 -8.03
C ILE A 9 -40.60 -25.80 -8.30
N ALA A 10 -41.63 -24.98 -8.09
CA ALA A 10 -41.56 -23.54 -8.38
C ALA A 10 -40.97 -22.68 -7.24
N THR A 11 -40.86 -23.20 -6.02
CA THR A 11 -40.40 -22.41 -4.85
C THR A 11 -38.89 -22.55 -4.60
N ALA A 12 -38.19 -23.44 -5.29
CA ALA A 12 -36.76 -23.66 -5.10
C ALA A 12 -35.86 -22.76 -5.99
N SER A 13 -36.43 -22.08 -6.99
CA SER A 13 -35.64 -21.35 -8.01
C SER A 13 -35.50 -19.84 -7.77
N ILE A 14 -36.17 -19.27 -6.77
CA ILE A 14 -36.11 -17.81 -6.51
C ILE A 14 -35.08 -17.47 -5.40
N ILE A 15 -34.74 -18.41 -4.52
CA ILE A 15 -33.74 -18.17 -3.46
C ILE A 15 -32.30 -18.33 -3.97
N ALA A 16 -32.09 -19.00 -5.11
CA ALA A 16 -30.75 -19.21 -5.67
C ALA A 16 -30.17 -17.98 -6.42
N VAL A 17 -30.98 -16.99 -6.77
CA VAL A 17 -30.51 -15.77 -7.49
C VAL A 17 -30.09 -14.66 -6.51
N ALA A 18 -30.59 -14.68 -5.28
CA ALA A 18 -30.26 -13.68 -4.26
C ALA A 18 -28.89 -13.93 -3.59
N ALA A 19 -28.27 -15.10 -3.79
CA ALA A 19 -26.97 -15.44 -3.19
C ALA A 19 -25.76 -15.16 -4.12
N THR A 20 -25.97 -14.70 -5.35
CA THR A 20 -24.92 -14.49 -6.36
C THR A 20 -24.32 -13.08 -6.38
N VAL A 21 -24.60 -12.23 -5.38
CA VAL A 21 -23.92 -10.94 -5.19
C VAL A 21 -23.15 -10.92 -3.87
N ILE A 22 -22.61 -12.06 -3.45
CA ILE A 22 -21.45 -12.03 -2.55
C ILE A 22 -20.29 -11.59 -3.43
N GLY A 23 -19.88 -10.34 -3.22
CA GLY A 23 -19.07 -9.56 -4.13
C GLY A 23 -17.86 -10.31 -4.66
N HIS A 24 -17.78 -10.38 -5.99
CA HIS A 24 -16.50 -10.21 -6.66
C HIS A 24 -16.04 -8.78 -6.34
N ASN A 25 -15.56 -8.55 -5.12
CA ASN A 25 -14.53 -7.54 -4.98
C ASN A 25 -13.40 -8.11 -5.82
N ALA A 26 -13.24 -7.58 -7.03
CA ALA A 26 -12.02 -7.76 -7.76
C ALA A 26 -10.91 -7.26 -6.82
N PHE A 27 -10.27 -8.17 -6.08
CA PHE A 27 -9.02 -7.95 -5.34
C PHE A 27 -7.88 -7.77 -6.35
N ALA A 28 -8.12 -6.84 -7.27
CA ALA A 28 -7.30 -6.50 -8.40
C ALA A 28 -6.18 -5.55 -7.95
N HIS A 29 -6.46 -4.70 -6.96
CA HIS A 29 -5.51 -3.71 -6.49
C HIS A 29 -4.39 -4.33 -5.67
N THR A 30 -3.18 -3.82 -5.87
CA THR A 30 -2.07 -4.12 -4.97
C THR A 30 -2.30 -3.47 -3.62
N VAL A 31 -2.20 -4.27 -2.56
CA VAL A 31 -2.52 -3.87 -1.18
C VAL A 31 -1.48 -4.39 -0.20
N MET A 32 -1.57 -3.94 1.05
CA MET A 32 -0.87 -4.59 2.16
C MET A 32 -1.67 -5.82 2.60
N GLU A 33 -1.01 -6.96 2.80
CA GLU A 33 -1.66 -8.17 3.32
C GLU A 33 -2.26 -7.92 4.71
N THR A 34 -1.50 -7.23 5.56
CA THR A 34 -1.96 -6.75 6.87
C THR A 34 -1.97 -5.22 6.84
N PRO A 35 -3.09 -4.58 6.43
CA PRO A 35 -3.16 -3.12 6.28
C PRO A 35 -3.30 -2.38 7.60
N THR A 36 -3.60 -3.08 8.70
CA THR A 36 -3.72 -2.51 10.03
C THR A 36 -2.87 -3.33 11.00
N ILE A 37 -1.96 -2.66 11.70
CA ILE A 37 -1.10 -3.24 12.72
C ILE A 37 -1.25 -2.49 14.04
N THR A 38 -0.85 -3.14 15.12
CA THR A 38 -0.88 -2.56 16.45
C THR A 38 0.48 -1.92 16.76
N GLU A 39 0.47 -0.76 17.43
CA GLU A 39 1.70 -0.16 17.95
C GLU A 39 2.47 -1.13 18.87
N GLY A 40 3.78 -0.94 19.00
CA GLY A 40 4.63 -1.78 19.86
C GLY A 40 4.83 -3.21 19.36
N VAL A 41 4.17 -3.62 18.27
CA VAL A 41 4.26 -4.98 17.72
C VAL A 41 5.01 -4.97 16.40
N ARG A 42 6.00 -5.85 16.29
CA ARG A 42 6.67 -6.14 15.02
C ARG A 42 5.80 -7.10 14.20
N VAL A 43 5.58 -6.77 12.93
CA VAL A 43 4.75 -7.55 12.00
C VAL A 43 5.56 -7.90 10.76
N SER A 44 5.49 -9.17 10.34
CA SER A 44 5.88 -9.58 8.99
C SER A 44 4.68 -9.38 8.08
N ASN A 45 4.88 -8.70 6.95
CA ASN A 45 3.82 -8.28 6.07
C ASN A 45 4.24 -8.44 4.60
N ASN A 46 3.29 -8.32 3.68
CA ASN A 46 3.55 -8.41 2.26
C ASN A 46 2.88 -7.25 1.53
N VAL A 47 3.57 -6.72 0.52
CA VAL A 47 2.89 -6.07 -0.60
C VAL A 47 2.36 -7.18 -1.50
N VAL A 48 1.04 -7.21 -1.66
CA VAL A 48 0.32 -8.25 -2.40
C VAL A 48 -0.03 -7.71 -3.76
N VAL A 49 0.71 -8.13 -4.78
CA VAL A 49 0.45 -7.76 -6.18
C VAL A 49 -0.68 -8.61 -6.71
N GLY A 50 -1.83 -7.99 -6.99
CA GLY A 50 -3.07 -8.69 -7.33
C GLY A 50 -3.18 -9.14 -8.79
N HIS A 51 -2.65 -8.34 -9.73
CA HIS A 51 -2.68 -8.63 -11.16
C HIS A 51 -1.59 -7.90 -11.95
N GLY A 52 -1.46 -8.26 -13.23
CA GLY A 52 -0.63 -7.60 -14.24
C GLY A 52 -1.21 -6.30 -14.82
N CYS A 53 -0.54 -5.71 -15.81
CA CYS A 53 -1.04 -4.53 -16.53
C CYS A 53 -1.85 -5.00 -17.74
N GLY A 54 -3.17 -5.15 -17.55
CA GLY A 54 -3.99 -5.94 -18.47
C GLY A 54 -3.52 -7.40 -18.49
N GLU A 55 -3.18 -7.93 -19.66
CA GLU A 55 -2.65 -9.30 -19.80
C GLU A 55 -1.13 -9.40 -19.74
N ARG A 56 -0.45 -8.31 -19.35
CA ARG A 56 1.01 -8.30 -19.21
C ARG A 56 1.43 -8.66 -17.79
N ASN A 57 2.36 -9.60 -17.70
CA ASN A 57 3.00 -9.98 -16.43
C ASN A 57 3.68 -8.78 -15.77
N VAL A 58 3.74 -8.80 -14.43
CA VAL A 58 4.54 -7.83 -13.66
C VAL A 58 5.99 -8.28 -13.64
N ILE A 59 6.91 -7.38 -13.98
CA ILE A 59 8.36 -7.62 -14.01
C ILE A 59 9.10 -6.94 -12.84
N GLY A 60 8.40 -6.12 -12.07
CA GLY A 60 8.90 -5.56 -10.82
C GLY A 60 7.87 -4.70 -10.10
N THR A 61 8.20 -4.27 -8.89
CA THR A 61 7.40 -3.35 -8.09
C THR A 61 8.31 -2.37 -7.37
N SER A 62 7.83 -1.14 -7.20
CA SER A 62 8.49 -0.07 -6.47
C SER A 62 7.55 0.47 -5.39
N VAL A 63 8.02 0.49 -4.14
CA VAL A 63 7.20 0.79 -2.96
C VAL A 63 7.85 1.94 -2.19
N VAL A 64 7.08 2.97 -1.86
CA VAL A 64 7.53 4.15 -1.10
C VAL A 64 6.56 4.41 0.05
N PHE A 65 7.08 4.38 1.27
CA PHE A 65 6.36 4.80 2.48
C PHE A 65 6.63 6.29 2.72
N PRO A 66 5.64 7.09 3.16
CA PRO A 66 5.89 8.48 3.55
C PRO A 66 7.03 8.56 4.57
N ASP A 67 8.02 9.42 4.37
CA ASP A 67 9.21 9.49 5.25
C ASP A 67 9.00 10.43 6.45
N GLY A 68 8.00 11.31 6.39
CA GLY A 68 7.71 12.30 7.41
C GLY A 68 8.55 13.59 7.32
N GLU A 69 9.45 13.73 6.35
CA GLU A 69 10.30 14.93 6.21
C GLU A 69 9.50 16.12 5.65
N ASP A 70 8.79 15.90 4.54
CA ASP A 70 7.94 16.89 3.86
C ASP A 70 6.54 16.34 3.56
N SER A 71 6.15 15.30 4.30
CA SER A 71 4.84 14.65 4.21
C SER A 71 3.70 15.61 4.56
N THR A 72 2.57 15.47 3.86
CA THR A 72 1.33 16.15 4.24
C THR A 72 0.65 15.36 5.34
N ILE A 73 0.38 16.02 6.47
CA ILE A 73 -0.26 15.39 7.63
C ILE A 73 -1.64 16.01 7.85
N THR A 74 -2.63 15.18 8.12
CA THR A 74 -3.95 15.61 8.58
C THR A 74 -4.32 14.94 9.89
N VAL A 75 -5.11 15.65 10.71
CA VAL A 75 -5.68 15.18 11.97
C VAL A 75 -7.19 15.38 11.87
N ASP A 76 -7.96 14.28 11.93
CA ASP A 76 -9.41 14.27 11.73
C ASP A 76 -9.84 14.99 10.44
N GLY A 77 -9.04 14.80 9.39
CA GLY A 77 -9.23 15.41 8.07
C GLY A 77 -8.80 16.88 7.96
N GLN A 78 -8.37 17.53 9.05
CA GLN A 78 -7.86 18.89 9.02
C GLN A 78 -6.34 18.91 8.83
N PRO A 79 -5.78 19.85 8.03
CA PRO A 79 -4.33 19.97 7.88
C PRO A 79 -3.62 20.21 9.22
N HIS A 80 -2.50 19.50 9.42
CA HIS A 80 -1.57 19.70 10.54
C HIS A 80 -0.26 20.28 10.02
N THR A 81 0.27 21.28 10.71
CA THR A 81 1.49 22.00 10.30
C THR A 81 2.76 21.49 10.96
N GLY A 82 2.64 20.57 11.92
CA GLY A 82 3.77 19.98 12.62
C GLY A 82 4.40 18.81 11.85
N VAL A 83 5.22 18.03 12.55
CA VAL A 83 6.06 16.98 11.96
C VAL A 83 5.57 15.59 12.37
N LEU A 84 6.00 14.55 11.65
CA LEU A 84 5.55 13.18 11.92
C LEU A 84 5.84 12.70 13.36
N VAL A 85 6.94 13.19 13.96
CA VAL A 85 7.31 12.83 15.34
C VAL A 85 6.34 13.34 16.40
N ASP A 86 5.44 14.27 16.05
CA ASP A 86 4.30 14.66 16.90
C ASP A 86 3.34 13.48 17.13
N PHE A 87 3.40 12.43 16.28
CA PHE A 87 2.50 11.27 16.32
C PHE A 87 3.22 9.93 16.36
N VAL A 88 4.40 9.78 15.77
CA VAL A 88 5.17 8.52 15.74
C VAL A 88 6.66 8.77 15.98
N GLN A 89 7.20 8.24 17.07
CA GLN A 89 8.56 8.59 17.54
C GLN A 89 9.68 8.01 16.69
N ASN A 90 9.48 6.82 16.12
CA ASN A 90 10.57 5.99 15.61
C ASN A 90 10.35 5.53 14.16
N TRP A 91 9.72 6.37 13.32
CA TRP A 91 9.27 5.94 11.99
C TRP A 91 10.39 5.50 11.03
N GLY A 92 11.53 6.21 11.05
CA GLY A 92 12.68 5.88 10.20
C GLY A 92 13.15 4.43 10.39
N ASN A 93 13.42 3.72 9.29
CA ASN A 93 13.83 2.31 9.28
C ASN A 93 12.81 1.30 9.83
N LEU A 94 11.54 1.67 10.06
CA LEU A 94 10.54 0.71 10.52
C LEU A 94 10.19 -0.33 9.46
N ASN A 95 10.03 0.10 8.21
CA ASN A 95 9.60 -0.74 7.10
C ASN A 95 10.80 -1.19 6.31
N GLN A 96 11.22 -2.44 6.50
CA GLN A 96 12.43 -3.00 5.90
C GLN A 96 12.10 -4.21 5.03
N LYS A 97 12.80 -4.32 3.91
CA LYS A 97 12.60 -5.43 2.98
C LYS A 97 13.05 -6.73 3.64
N VAL A 98 12.21 -7.76 3.54
CA VAL A 98 12.64 -9.13 3.85
C VAL A 98 13.18 -9.74 2.56
N TYR A 99 14.42 -10.23 2.60
CA TYR A 99 15.03 -10.85 1.43
C TYR A 99 14.23 -12.08 1.00
N SER A 100 13.65 -12.05 -0.19
CA SER A 100 12.98 -13.19 -0.81
C SER A 100 13.10 -13.14 -2.32
N LYS A 101 13.32 -14.30 -2.94
CA LYS A 101 13.31 -14.45 -4.41
C LYS A 101 12.09 -15.23 -4.91
N ALA A 102 11.04 -15.30 -4.10
CA ALA A 102 9.86 -16.11 -4.44
C ALA A 102 9.13 -15.59 -5.69
N VAL A 103 9.23 -14.30 -5.99
CA VAL A 103 8.60 -13.67 -7.16
C VAL A 103 9.64 -13.09 -8.12
N PHE A 104 10.59 -12.30 -7.61
CA PHE A 104 11.60 -11.60 -8.43
C PHE A 104 13.02 -11.92 -7.96
N THR A 105 14.00 -11.80 -8.86
CA THR A 105 15.40 -12.16 -8.57
C THR A 105 16.19 -11.06 -7.86
N PHE A 106 15.98 -9.80 -8.27
CA PHE A 106 16.67 -8.65 -7.71
C PHE A 106 15.75 -7.87 -6.77
N GLN A 107 16.32 -7.26 -5.76
CA GLN A 107 15.60 -6.45 -4.78
C GLN A 107 16.57 -5.53 -4.05
N GLY A 108 16.05 -4.43 -3.52
CA GLY A 108 16.83 -3.47 -2.74
C GLY A 108 15.94 -2.59 -1.89
N GLU A 109 16.53 -2.02 -0.84
CA GLU A 109 15.90 -0.95 -0.06
C GLU A 109 16.19 0.40 -0.73
N LYS A 110 15.24 1.32 -0.58
CA LYS A 110 15.37 2.72 -0.97
C LYS A 110 15.75 3.48 0.29
N VAL A 111 16.86 4.20 0.22
CA VAL A 111 17.40 4.94 1.37
C VAL A 111 17.40 6.43 1.08
N ASP A 112 17.00 7.22 2.07
CA ASP A 112 17.10 8.67 2.03
C ASP A 112 18.58 9.13 2.20
N ALA A 113 18.79 10.45 2.17
CA ALA A 113 20.13 11.03 2.33
C ALA A 113 20.76 10.77 3.71
N ASN A 114 19.95 10.44 4.72
CA ASN A 114 20.36 10.12 6.08
C ASN A 114 20.60 8.62 6.29
N GLY A 115 20.37 7.80 5.26
CA GLY A 115 20.48 6.34 5.30
C GLY A 115 19.27 5.64 5.90
N ASN A 116 18.14 6.33 6.12
CA ASN A 116 16.92 5.67 6.55
C ASN A 116 16.22 5.02 5.36
N VAL A 117 15.66 3.84 5.59
CA VAL A 117 14.83 3.15 4.60
C VAL A 117 13.49 3.87 4.45
N SER A 118 13.21 4.42 3.26
CA SER A 118 11.93 5.03 2.88
C SER A 118 11.06 4.11 2.01
N GLY A 119 11.59 2.96 1.60
CA GLY A 119 10.86 2.03 0.76
C GLY A 119 11.74 0.89 0.26
N PHE A 120 11.25 0.18 -0.75
CA PHE A 120 11.99 -0.89 -1.38
C PHE A 120 11.52 -1.14 -2.80
N TRP A 121 12.27 -1.94 -3.53
CA TRP A 121 11.89 -2.46 -4.84
C TRP A 121 12.24 -3.93 -4.95
N ALA A 122 11.55 -4.64 -5.84
CA ALA A 122 11.88 -5.99 -6.27
C ALA A 122 11.54 -6.15 -7.75
N GLY A 123 12.39 -6.81 -8.53
CA GLY A 123 12.15 -6.96 -9.97
C GLY A 123 13.21 -7.80 -10.69
N GLY A 124 12.96 -8.05 -11.97
CA GLY A 124 13.82 -8.83 -12.85
C GLY A 124 13.91 -10.33 -12.52
N GLY A 125 14.57 -11.08 -13.40
CA GLY A 125 14.50 -12.55 -13.39
C GLY A 125 13.21 -13.04 -14.02
N ASP A 126 12.47 -13.88 -13.30
CA ASP A 126 11.11 -14.25 -13.69
C ASP A 126 10.13 -13.07 -13.61
N SER A 127 8.97 -13.25 -14.23
CA SER A 127 7.85 -12.30 -14.15
C SER A 127 6.69 -12.95 -13.40
N LEU A 128 5.94 -12.16 -12.65
CA LEU A 128 4.69 -12.60 -12.03
C LEU A 128 3.61 -12.70 -13.13
N PRO A 129 3.06 -13.90 -13.40
CA PRO A 129 1.98 -14.06 -14.36
C PRO A 129 0.82 -13.10 -14.06
N HIS A 130 0.25 -12.47 -15.09
CA HIS A 130 -0.75 -11.42 -14.94
C HIS A 130 -2.03 -11.87 -14.20
N ASP A 131 -2.28 -13.17 -14.14
CA ASP A 131 -3.41 -13.84 -13.51
C ASP A 131 -3.09 -14.47 -12.14
N MET A 132 -1.88 -14.23 -11.61
CA MET A 132 -1.43 -14.76 -10.33
C MET A 132 -1.13 -13.66 -9.32
N THR A 133 -1.33 -13.98 -8.04
CA THR A 133 -0.98 -13.11 -6.92
C THR A 133 0.48 -13.29 -6.51
N GLY A 134 1.21 -12.18 -6.38
CA GLY A 134 2.58 -12.15 -5.88
C GLY A 134 2.68 -11.57 -4.47
N PHE A 135 3.48 -12.19 -3.61
CA PHE A 135 3.75 -11.70 -2.26
C PHE A 135 5.18 -11.18 -2.16
N ILE A 136 5.31 -9.87 -1.92
CA ILE A 136 6.61 -9.19 -1.79
C ILE A 136 6.83 -8.89 -0.30
N PRO A 137 7.64 -9.69 0.42
CA PRO A 137 7.68 -9.62 1.87
C PRO A 137 8.51 -8.46 2.38
N PHE A 138 8.02 -7.86 3.45
CA PHE A 138 8.70 -6.84 4.24
C PHE A 138 8.36 -7.04 5.73
N ARG A 139 9.02 -6.26 6.57
CA ARG A 139 8.76 -6.22 8.01
C ARG A 139 8.48 -4.78 8.40
N THR A 140 7.44 -4.59 9.20
CA THR A 140 7.28 -3.38 10.00
C THR A 140 7.74 -3.69 11.43
N SER A 141 8.78 -3.00 11.89
CA SER A 141 9.23 -3.06 13.28
C SER A 141 8.19 -2.43 14.22
N ALA A 142 8.40 -2.52 15.54
CA ALA A 142 7.48 -1.98 16.53
C ALA A 142 7.42 -0.44 16.45
N ALA A 143 6.39 0.09 15.79
CA ALA A 143 6.11 1.52 15.75
C ALA A 143 5.60 2.01 17.10
N ILE A 144 6.05 3.18 17.56
CA ILE A 144 5.64 3.78 18.82
C ILE A 144 4.84 5.04 18.51
N ILE A 145 3.54 5.05 18.82
CA ILE A 145 2.77 6.29 18.76
C ILE A 145 3.24 7.18 19.90
N GLU A 146 3.53 8.44 19.60
CA GLU A 146 4.00 9.45 20.57
C GLU A 146 3.08 9.44 21.80
N PRO A 147 3.57 9.05 23.00
CA PRO A 147 2.75 8.86 24.19
C PRO A 147 1.89 10.08 24.55
N GLU A 148 2.43 11.30 24.38
CA GLU A 148 1.71 12.53 24.69
C GLU A 148 0.73 12.97 23.59
N SER A 149 0.78 12.34 22.41
CA SER A 149 -0.15 12.64 21.32
C SER A 149 -1.54 12.06 21.58
N CYS A 150 -2.56 12.68 21.01
CA CYS A 150 -3.94 12.16 21.04
C CYS A 150 -4.25 11.18 19.91
N ALA A 151 -3.27 10.74 19.13
CA ALA A 151 -3.50 9.82 18.02
C ALA A 151 -4.02 8.46 18.52
N ALA A 152 -5.22 8.06 18.09
CA ALA A 152 -5.70 6.69 18.23
C ALA A 152 -5.23 5.80 17.07
N SER A 153 -5.00 6.39 15.90
CA SER A 153 -4.44 5.70 14.75
C SER A 153 -3.66 6.64 13.86
N VAL A 154 -2.59 6.13 13.26
CA VAL A 154 -1.82 6.82 12.23
C VAL A 154 -1.82 5.99 10.96
N LYS A 155 -2.46 6.51 9.91
CA LYS A 155 -2.59 5.87 8.59
C LYS A 155 -1.56 6.45 7.64
N PHE A 156 -0.69 5.60 7.11
CA PHE A 156 0.29 5.95 6.09
C PHE A 156 -0.25 5.56 4.72
N HIS A 157 -0.28 6.51 3.79
CA HIS A 157 -0.58 6.25 2.38
C HIS A 157 0.69 5.82 1.67
N VAL A 158 0.77 4.55 1.32
CA VAL A 158 1.95 3.93 0.72
C VAL A 158 1.78 3.91 -0.79
N SER A 159 2.75 4.52 -1.49
CA SER A 159 2.75 4.61 -2.94
C SER A 159 3.42 3.39 -3.53
N ILE A 160 2.71 2.67 -4.39
CA ILE A 160 3.21 1.45 -5.05
C ILE A 160 3.01 1.56 -6.55
N VAL A 161 4.05 1.22 -7.31
CA VAL A 161 3.95 1.06 -8.77
C VAL A 161 4.40 -0.35 -9.13
N ASP A 162 3.50 -1.10 -9.75
CA ASP A 162 3.84 -2.38 -10.37
C ASP A 162 4.19 -2.14 -11.83
N ILE A 163 5.33 -2.70 -12.25
CA ILE A 163 5.96 -2.43 -13.51
C ILE A 163 5.77 -3.65 -14.39
N CYS A 164 5.16 -3.48 -15.57
CA CYS A 164 4.94 -4.55 -16.53
C CYS A 164 5.80 -4.39 -17.80
N ALA A 165 6.37 -3.20 -18.00
CA ALA A 165 7.36 -2.93 -19.03
C ALA A 165 8.39 -1.90 -18.53
N ILE A 166 9.65 -2.08 -18.91
CA ILE A 166 10.66 -1.04 -18.72
C ILE A 166 10.43 0.04 -19.75
N THR A 167 10.04 1.23 -19.30
CA THR A 167 9.71 2.36 -20.16
C THR A 167 10.25 3.67 -19.57
N PRO A 168 10.46 4.70 -20.40
CA PRO A 168 10.57 6.06 -19.89
C PRO A 168 9.23 6.54 -19.31
N ILE A 169 9.27 7.67 -18.60
CA ILE A 169 8.05 8.34 -18.06
C ILE A 169 7.03 8.62 -19.17
N SER A 170 7.48 9.00 -20.37
CA SER A 170 6.61 9.25 -21.52
C SER A 170 5.88 8.00 -22.04
N GLY A 171 6.31 6.80 -21.63
CA GLY A 171 5.68 5.53 -21.94
C GLY A 171 4.74 5.00 -20.85
N PHE A 172 4.49 5.76 -19.78
CA PHE A 172 3.57 5.34 -18.73
C PHE A 172 2.12 5.30 -19.23
N SER A 173 1.49 4.14 -19.06
CA SER A 173 0.09 3.87 -19.33
C SER A 173 -0.35 2.68 -18.47
N ASP A 174 -1.65 2.40 -18.44
CA ASP A 174 -2.18 1.24 -17.69
C ASP A 174 -1.81 -0.11 -18.35
N GLU A 175 -1.13 -0.09 -19.50
CA GLU A 175 -0.53 -1.28 -20.11
C GLU A 175 0.94 -1.47 -19.69
N THR A 176 1.63 -0.43 -19.22
CA THR A 176 3.06 -0.50 -18.90
C THR A 176 3.31 -0.51 -17.40
N ILE A 177 2.42 0.12 -16.62
CA ILE A 177 2.49 0.16 -15.16
C ILE A 177 1.08 0.17 -14.53
N ASN A 178 0.96 -0.41 -13.33
CA ASN A 178 -0.19 -0.19 -12.45
C ASN A 178 0.19 0.79 -11.35
N ARG A 179 -0.66 1.79 -11.12
CA ARG A 179 -0.42 2.88 -10.16
C ARG A 179 -1.35 2.75 -8.96
N TRP A 180 -0.77 2.37 -7.83
CA TRP A 180 -1.42 2.33 -6.52
C TRP A 180 -0.84 3.45 -5.67
N THR A 181 -1.12 4.66 -6.12
CA THR A 181 -0.60 5.91 -5.58
C THR A 181 -1.75 6.88 -5.32
N LEU A 182 -1.45 7.99 -4.64
CA LEU A 182 -2.40 9.10 -4.54
C LEU A 182 -2.60 9.76 -5.90
N SER A 183 -3.75 10.42 -6.05
CA SER A 183 -4.04 11.31 -7.17
C SER A 183 -3.63 12.75 -6.82
N GLY A 184 -3.21 13.52 -7.83
CA GLY A 184 -3.03 14.96 -7.70
C GLY A 184 -1.86 15.43 -6.82
N LEU A 185 -0.83 14.61 -6.61
CA LEU A 185 0.43 15.07 -6.02
C LEU A 185 1.26 15.92 -7.00
N GLY A 186 1.00 15.79 -8.31
CA GLY A 186 1.76 16.45 -9.36
C GLY A 186 3.00 15.66 -9.79
N THR A 187 3.01 14.33 -9.61
CA THR A 187 4.10 13.46 -10.06
C THR A 187 3.72 12.66 -11.31
N PRO A 188 4.71 12.15 -12.07
CA PRO A 188 4.44 11.22 -13.16
C PRO A 188 3.83 9.88 -12.71
N TYR A 189 3.90 9.58 -11.41
CA TYR A 189 3.42 8.34 -10.81
C TYR A 189 2.00 8.48 -10.23
N ASP A 190 1.40 9.66 -10.33
CA ASP A 190 0.05 9.91 -9.84
C ASP A 190 -0.96 8.96 -10.49
N ARG A 191 -1.86 8.44 -9.67
CA ARG A 191 -3.00 7.67 -10.16
C ARG A 191 -3.92 8.59 -10.96
N VAL A 192 -4.39 8.10 -12.10
CA VAL A 192 -5.39 8.79 -12.90
C VAL A 192 -6.76 8.56 -12.27
N GLY A 193 -7.47 9.66 -11.96
CA GLY A 193 -8.78 9.59 -11.30
C GLY A 193 -8.65 9.70 -9.79
N GLU A 194 -9.29 8.78 -9.06
CA GLU A 194 -9.35 8.79 -7.59
C GLU A 194 -8.11 8.16 -6.95
N ASP A 195 -7.83 8.54 -5.69
CA ASP A 195 -6.77 7.95 -4.87
C ASP A 195 -6.86 6.42 -4.83
N GLY A 196 -5.70 5.76 -4.98
CA GLY A 196 -5.60 4.31 -4.96
C GLY A 196 -4.36 3.80 -4.26
N ALA A 197 -3.75 4.65 -3.42
CA ALA A 197 -2.64 4.27 -2.57
C ALA A 197 -3.04 3.12 -1.64
N ALA A 198 -2.13 2.15 -1.47
CA ALA A 198 -2.27 1.19 -0.39
C ALA A 198 -2.11 1.92 0.95
N SER A 199 -2.61 1.34 2.03
CA SER A 199 -2.45 1.93 3.36
C SER A 199 -1.87 0.96 4.38
N LEU A 200 -1.03 1.49 5.26
CA LEU A 200 -0.61 0.85 6.49
C LEU A 200 -1.05 1.73 7.67
N THR A 201 -1.95 1.21 8.49
CA THR A 201 -2.48 1.91 9.67
C THR A 201 -1.88 1.31 10.94
N ILE A 202 -1.30 2.16 11.78
CA ILE A 202 -0.89 1.79 13.14
C ILE A 202 -1.98 2.21 14.10
N THR A 203 -2.50 1.28 14.90
CA THR A 203 -3.52 1.56 15.92
C THR A 203 -2.92 1.54 17.32
N ARG A 204 -3.28 2.53 18.13
CA ARG A 204 -2.93 2.63 19.54
C ARG A 204 -3.57 1.50 20.35
N THR A 205 -2.82 0.99 21.33
CA THR A 205 -3.30 0.11 22.39
C THR A 205 -2.98 0.63 23.79
N SER A 206 -2.03 1.56 23.93
CA SER A 206 -1.81 2.29 25.17
C SER A 206 -3.02 3.17 25.50
N ALA A 207 -3.16 3.56 26.77
CA ALA A 207 -4.15 4.56 27.15
C ALA A 207 -3.85 5.89 26.45
N LEU A 208 -4.92 6.61 26.06
CA LEU A 208 -4.81 8.01 25.64
C LEU A 208 -4.40 8.87 26.84
N PRO A 209 -3.58 9.93 26.63
CA PRO A 209 -3.38 10.96 27.64
C PRO A 209 -4.70 11.54 28.15
N ASP A 210 -4.76 11.90 29.43
CA ASP A 210 -5.92 12.56 30.03
C ASP A 210 -6.29 13.86 29.31
N SER A 211 -5.29 14.55 28.74
CA SER A 211 -5.44 15.78 27.94
C SER A 211 -6.29 15.59 26.68
N CYS A 212 -6.44 14.36 26.20
CA CYS A 212 -7.23 14.02 25.01
C CYS A 212 -8.73 13.88 25.30
N GLY A 213 -9.17 14.00 26.56
CA GLY A 213 -10.58 13.93 26.92
C GLY A 213 -11.26 12.60 26.59
N GLY A 214 -10.47 11.53 26.41
CA GLY A 214 -10.93 10.19 26.05
C GLY A 214 -11.30 9.98 24.58
N VAL A 215 -11.15 11.00 23.72
CA VAL A 215 -11.41 10.89 22.28
C VAL A 215 -10.09 10.90 21.53
N GLY A 216 -9.79 9.80 20.85
CA GLY A 216 -8.57 9.69 20.04
C GLY A 216 -8.75 10.26 18.64
N GLN A 217 -7.67 10.83 18.11
CA GLN A 217 -7.61 11.46 16.80
C GLN A 217 -7.16 10.45 15.73
N VAL A 218 -7.68 10.63 14.51
CA VAL A 218 -7.23 9.89 13.33
C VAL A 218 -6.22 10.74 12.56
N VAL A 219 -4.99 10.26 12.48
CA VAL A 219 -3.91 10.93 11.76
C VAL A 219 -3.71 10.25 10.41
N GLU A 220 -3.60 11.03 9.34
CA GLU A 220 -3.18 10.53 8.02
C GLU A 220 -1.88 11.18 7.58
N VAL A 221 -0.99 10.37 7.02
CA VAL A 221 0.33 10.78 6.54
C VAL A 221 0.43 10.42 5.05
N LYS A 222 0.61 11.44 4.22
CA LYS A 222 0.73 11.33 2.76
C LYS A 222 2.13 11.74 2.31
N PRO A 223 2.74 11.01 1.37
CA PRO A 223 4.06 11.37 0.87
C PRO A 223 3.98 12.67 0.06
N SER A 224 5.09 13.40 -0.03
CA SER A 224 5.18 14.59 -0.86
C SER A 224 5.46 14.24 -2.32
N ALA A 225 5.22 15.19 -3.22
CA ALA A 225 5.65 15.06 -4.61
C ALA A 225 7.17 14.92 -4.75
N ALA A 226 7.94 15.62 -3.90
CA ALA A 226 9.39 15.57 -3.94
C ALA A 226 9.91 14.19 -3.50
N GLN A 227 9.34 13.63 -2.44
CA GLN A 227 9.64 12.28 -1.98
C GLN A 227 9.33 11.25 -3.07
N ILE A 228 8.13 11.30 -3.66
CA ILE A 228 7.74 10.34 -4.70
C ILE A 228 8.68 10.42 -5.91
N ASN A 229 9.04 11.62 -6.37
CA ASN A 229 9.96 11.77 -7.49
C ASN A 229 11.39 11.27 -7.17
N ARG A 230 11.82 11.42 -5.91
CA ARG A 230 13.13 10.96 -5.43
C ARG A 230 13.20 9.44 -5.28
N ASP A 231 12.18 8.85 -4.66
CA ASP A 231 12.26 7.48 -4.15
C ASP A 231 11.54 6.46 -5.05
N MET A 232 10.55 6.87 -5.87
CA MET A 232 9.84 5.93 -6.74
C MET A 232 10.73 5.28 -7.81
N PRO A 233 11.72 5.96 -8.43
CA PRO A 233 12.66 5.32 -9.36
C PRO A 233 13.38 4.12 -8.74
N ILE A 234 13.71 3.13 -9.56
CA ILE A 234 14.54 1.99 -9.19
C ILE A 234 15.98 2.30 -9.62
N ILE A 235 16.87 2.36 -8.65
CA ILE A 235 18.31 2.49 -8.84
C ILE A 235 18.98 1.15 -8.51
N LEU A 236 19.77 0.62 -9.44
CA LEU A 236 20.57 -0.59 -9.28
C LEU A 236 22.03 -0.26 -9.62
N ASP A 237 22.94 -0.54 -8.69
CA ASP A 237 24.38 -0.28 -8.83
C ASP A 237 24.69 1.17 -9.27
N GLY A 238 23.95 2.13 -8.72
CA GLY A 238 24.09 3.56 -9.01
C GLY A 238 23.44 4.03 -10.32
N ASN A 239 22.82 3.14 -11.09
CA ASN A 239 22.15 3.47 -12.34
C ASN A 239 20.63 3.37 -12.18
N GLN A 240 19.90 4.37 -12.68
CA GLN A 240 18.44 4.28 -12.77
C GLN A 240 18.06 3.25 -13.84
N VAL A 241 17.35 2.19 -13.42
CA VAL A 241 16.89 1.11 -14.31
C VAL A 241 15.41 1.25 -14.67
N TRP A 242 14.64 1.97 -13.86
CA TRP A 242 13.26 2.34 -14.15
C TRP A 242 12.86 3.62 -13.40
N PRO A 243 12.10 4.53 -14.02
CA PRO A 243 11.88 4.63 -15.46
C PRO A 243 13.20 4.88 -16.22
N GLN A 244 13.25 4.61 -17.53
CA GLN A 244 14.43 4.87 -18.37
C GLN A 244 14.49 6.28 -18.95
#